data_AF-A0A6L5Y2U0-F1
#
_entry.id   AF-A0A6L5Y2U0-F1
#
_cell.length_a   1.000
_cell.length_b   1.000
_cell.length_c   1.000
_cell.angle_alpha   90.00
_cell.angle_beta   90.00
_cell.angle_gamma   90.00
#
_symmetry.space_group_name_H-M   'P 1'
#
loop_
_entity.id
_entity.type
_entity.pdbx_description
1 polymer ?
#
loop_
_entity_poly.entity_id
_entity_poly.type
_entity_poly.pdbx_seq_one_letter_code
_entity_poly.pdbx_strand_id
1 'polypeptide(L)'
;MIGVKNQLLDICTEMLEEISNTESDPHFGTPPSVFYIDFAYGNKRTVGFYISDPLETYKYENGVLEIVKVGTKNRISPVSGMYFPEGRGAVGIYSNYEYAFVSFQVGPRYGRGFRYRIIDEGESKRLGEQELIWVS
;
A
#
# COMPACT_ATOMS: atom_id res chain seq x y z
N MET A 1 11.44 -2.75 -14.43
CA MET A 1 10.96 -1.97 -13.26
C MET A 1 9.45 -1.75 -13.26
N ILE A 2 8.83 -1.39 -14.40
CA ILE A 2 7.37 -1.22 -14.52
C ILE A 2 6.61 -2.46 -14.01
N GLY A 3 7.06 -3.67 -14.34
CA GLY A 3 6.41 -4.91 -13.87
C GLY A 3 6.38 -5.09 -12.35
N VAL A 4 7.44 -4.69 -11.63
CA VAL A 4 7.48 -4.76 -10.15
C VAL A 4 6.57 -3.71 -9.54
N LYS A 5 6.54 -2.49 -10.11
CA LYS A 5 5.61 -1.45 -9.67
C LYS A 5 4.16 -1.93 -9.77
N ASN A 6 3.78 -2.50 -10.90
CA ASN A 6 2.41 -3.00 -11.10
C ASN A 6 2.08 -4.11 -10.11
N GLN A 7 2.96 -5.09 -9.92
CA GLN A 7 2.78 -6.14 -8.90
C GLN A 7 2.56 -5.57 -7.48
N LEU A 8 3.26 -4.50 -7.10
CA LEU A 8 3.06 -3.86 -5.80
C LEU A 8 1.71 -3.15 -5.68
N LEU A 9 1.28 -2.49 -6.76
CA LEU A 9 -0.03 -1.84 -6.81
C LEU A 9 -1.14 -2.89 -6.71
N ASP A 10 -1.04 -3.98 -7.46
CA ASP A 10 -1.98 -5.10 -7.45
C ASP A 10 -2.11 -5.68 -6.03
N ILE A 11 -0.99 -6.00 -5.37
CA ILE A 11 -0.98 -6.46 -3.97
C ILE A 11 -1.68 -5.45 -3.06
N CYS A 12 -1.34 -4.17 -3.16
CA CYS A 12 -1.93 -3.16 -2.28
C CYS A 12 -3.45 -3.02 -2.48
N THR A 13 -3.96 -3.19 -3.70
CA THR A 13 -5.40 -3.16 -3.99
C THR A 13 -6.10 -4.45 -3.56
N GLU A 14 -5.50 -5.62 -3.78
CA GLU A 14 -6.02 -6.92 -3.32
C GLU A 14 -6.19 -6.95 -1.81
N MET A 15 -5.21 -6.43 -1.06
CA MET A 15 -5.30 -6.35 0.41
C MET A 15 -6.48 -5.49 0.89
N LEU A 16 -6.84 -4.44 0.15
CA LEU A 16 -8.00 -3.62 0.48
C LEU A 16 -9.31 -4.36 0.19
N GLU A 17 -9.38 -5.08 -0.93
CA GLU A 17 -10.52 -5.90 -1.28
C GLU A 17 -10.73 -7.02 -0.24
N GLU A 18 -9.65 -7.66 0.22
CA GLU A 18 -9.70 -8.63 1.31
C GLU A 18 -10.31 -8.01 2.57
N ILE A 19 -9.80 -6.86 3.04
CA ILE A 19 -10.33 -6.17 4.22
C ILE A 19 -11.81 -5.86 4.06
N SER A 20 -12.22 -5.39 2.88
CA SER A 20 -13.60 -5.04 2.58
C SER A 20 -14.53 -6.25 2.58
N ASN A 21 -14.01 -7.43 2.23
CA ASN A 21 -14.77 -8.68 2.15
C ASN A 21 -14.79 -9.48 3.47
N THR A 22 -13.74 -9.41 4.29
CA THR A 22 -13.62 -10.20 5.52
C THR A 22 -14.14 -9.50 6.76
N GLU A 23 -14.01 -8.16 6.84
CA GLU A 23 -14.34 -7.38 8.04
C GLU A 23 -15.77 -6.83 7.92
N SER A 24 -16.76 -7.73 8.02
CA SER A 24 -18.19 -7.39 8.07
C SER A 24 -18.75 -7.32 9.49
N ASP A 25 -17.88 -7.27 10.51
CA ASP A 25 -18.31 -7.10 11.89
C ASP A 25 -18.77 -5.65 12.12
N PRO A 26 -20.06 -5.42 12.45
CA PRO A 26 -20.59 -4.07 12.66
C PRO A 26 -19.90 -3.29 13.79
N HIS A 27 -19.14 -3.93 14.68
CA HIS A 27 -18.40 -3.25 15.75
C HIS A 27 -17.15 -2.52 15.26
N PHE A 28 -16.55 -2.93 14.13
CA PHE A 28 -15.34 -2.30 13.58
C PHE A 28 -15.64 -1.13 12.64
N GLY A 29 -16.91 -0.92 12.27
CA GLY A 29 -17.31 0.11 11.31
C GLY A 29 -17.19 -0.37 9.87
N THR A 30 -17.21 0.54 8.91
CA THR A 30 -17.18 0.22 7.48
C THR A 30 -15.78 0.43 6.92
N PRO A 31 -15.16 -0.57 6.27
CA PRO A 31 -13.90 -0.40 5.54
C PRO A 31 -13.98 0.73 4.50
N PRO A 32 -12.87 1.42 4.21
CA PRO A 32 -12.87 2.52 3.25
C PRO A 32 -13.08 2.00 1.82
N SER A 33 -13.98 2.65 1.07
CA SER A 33 -14.19 2.39 -0.36
C SER A 33 -13.21 3.11 -1.28
N VAL A 34 -12.43 4.04 -0.71
CA VAL A 34 -11.42 4.84 -1.42
C VAL A 34 -10.07 4.67 -0.74
N PHE A 35 -9.02 4.49 -1.53
CA PHE A 35 -7.69 4.26 -1.03
C PHE A 35 -6.64 4.98 -1.87
N TYR A 36 -5.74 5.71 -1.21
CA TYR A 36 -4.66 6.42 -1.89
C TYR A 36 -3.35 5.66 -1.74
N ILE A 37 -2.64 5.45 -2.85
CA ILE A 37 -1.37 4.70 -2.87
C ILE A 37 -0.27 5.61 -3.40
N ASP A 38 0.73 5.88 -2.58
CA ASP A 38 1.92 6.59 -3.02
C ASP A 38 2.96 5.61 -3.56
N PHE A 39 3.56 5.90 -4.72
CA PHE A 39 4.71 5.16 -5.26
C PHE A 39 5.97 6.02 -5.22
N ALA A 40 7.08 5.43 -4.76
CA ALA A 40 8.40 6.04 -4.83
C ALA A 40 9.54 5.03 -4.93
N TYR A 41 10.71 5.52 -5.35
CA TYR A 41 11.98 4.86 -5.05
C TYR A 41 12.51 5.41 -3.73
N GLY A 42 13.08 4.56 -2.87
CA GLY A 42 13.57 5.02 -1.57
C GLY A 42 14.65 4.15 -0.96
N ASN A 43 15.07 4.51 0.24
CA ASN A 43 16.13 3.84 0.98
C ASN A 43 15.57 3.18 2.24
N LYS A 44 16.16 2.03 2.60
CA LYS A 44 15.87 1.34 3.86
C LYS A 44 16.18 2.25 5.05
N ARG A 45 15.26 2.38 6.00
CA ARG A 45 15.55 2.92 7.34
C ARG A 45 15.67 1.78 8.35
N THR A 46 16.21 2.09 9.53
CA THR A 46 16.36 1.15 10.65
C THR A 46 15.04 0.54 11.08
N VAL A 47 13.92 1.24 10.84
CA VAL A 47 12.55 0.81 11.14
C VAL A 47 11.70 0.99 9.88
N GLY A 48 11.77 0.04 8.95
CA GLY A 48 10.91 -0.01 7.77
C GLY A 48 11.33 0.86 6.57
N PHE A 49 10.37 1.08 5.67
CA PHE A 49 10.53 1.89 4.47
C PHE A 49 9.94 3.29 4.70
N TYR A 50 10.66 4.33 4.31
CA TYR A 50 10.16 5.70 4.34
C TYR A 50 10.10 6.29 2.93
N ILE A 51 8.90 6.67 2.48
CA ILE A 51 8.71 7.54 1.31
C ILE A 51 8.78 8.98 1.82
N SER A 52 9.84 9.73 1.46
CA SER A 52 9.88 11.18 1.66
C SER A 52 9.17 11.93 0.53
N ASP A 53 9.38 11.48 -0.70
CA ASP A 53 9.01 12.18 -1.92
C ASP A 53 8.31 11.21 -2.89
N PRO A 54 6.97 11.12 -2.84
CA PRO A 54 6.22 10.31 -3.79
C PRO A 54 6.42 10.82 -5.23
N LEU A 55 6.63 9.89 -6.15
CA LEU A 55 6.74 10.18 -7.59
C LEU A 55 5.37 10.16 -8.26
N GLU A 56 4.52 9.24 -7.82
CA GLU A 56 3.16 9.05 -8.33
C GLU A 56 2.24 8.81 -7.14
N THR A 57 1.01 9.31 -7.21
CA THR A 57 -0.06 8.95 -6.28
C THR A 57 -1.21 8.38 -7.09
N TYR A 58 -1.73 7.25 -6.63
CA TYR A 58 -2.87 6.57 -7.22
C TYR A 58 -4.07 6.69 -6.29
N LYS A 59 -5.26 6.74 -6.87
CA LYS A 59 -6.52 6.57 -6.16
C LYS A 59 -7.17 5.28 -6.65
N TYR A 60 -7.44 4.38 -5.72
CA TYR A 60 -8.24 3.20 -5.94
C TYR A 60 -9.65 3.42 -5.40
N GLU A 61 -10.66 3.22 -6.23
CA GLU A 61 -12.07 3.31 -5.87
C GLU A 61 -12.89 2.37 -6.77
N ASN A 62 -13.72 1.52 -6.17
CA ASN A 62 -14.62 0.60 -6.89
C ASN A 62 -13.93 -0.27 -7.97
N GLY A 63 -12.76 -0.83 -7.67
CA GLY A 63 -12.02 -1.67 -8.62
C GLY A 63 -11.22 -0.89 -9.68
N VAL A 64 -11.24 0.45 -9.63
CA VAL A 64 -10.54 1.30 -10.60
C VAL A 64 -9.36 1.99 -9.92
N LEU A 65 -8.18 1.82 -10.51
CA LEU A 65 -6.96 2.52 -10.11
C LEU A 65 -6.65 3.65 -11.09
N GLU A 66 -6.67 4.90 -10.62
CA GLU A 66 -6.38 6.09 -11.43
C GLU A 66 -5.20 6.88 -10.87
N ILE A 67 -4.41 7.51 -11.74
CA ILE A 67 -3.34 8.42 -11.33
C ILE A 67 -3.95 9.76 -10.93
N VAL A 68 -3.61 10.24 -9.73
CA VAL A 68 -4.03 11.54 -9.21
C VAL A 68 -2.82 12.43 -8.91
N LYS A 69 -3.09 13.68 -8.54
CA LYS A 69 -2.02 14.64 -8.17
C LYS A 69 -1.21 14.10 -6.99
N VAL A 70 0.12 14.11 -7.14
CA VAL A 70 1.05 13.78 -6.06
C VAL A 70 0.78 14.62 -4.82
N GLY A 71 0.77 13.98 -3.65
CA GLY A 71 0.50 14.63 -2.36
C GLY A 71 -0.99 14.88 -2.08
N THR A 72 -1.89 14.33 -2.89
CA THR A 72 -3.31 14.26 -2.54
C THR A 72 -3.47 13.55 -1.20
N LYS A 73 -4.13 14.22 -0.25
CA LYS A 73 -4.33 13.70 1.11
C LYS A 73 -5.63 12.90 1.18
N ASN A 74 -5.61 11.82 1.94
CA ASN A 74 -6.82 11.08 2.28
C ASN A 74 -7.50 11.71 3.50
N ARG A 75 -8.81 11.51 3.60
CA ARG A 75 -9.63 11.89 4.74
C ARG A 75 -9.46 10.86 5.87
N ILE A 76 -8.92 11.31 7.00
CA ILE A 76 -8.61 10.46 8.16
C ILE A 76 -9.53 10.64 9.37
N SER A 77 -10.40 11.65 9.37
CA SER A 77 -11.32 11.87 10.50
C SER A 77 -12.32 10.71 10.57
N PRO A 78 -12.37 9.91 11.64
CA PRO A 78 -13.26 8.76 11.73
C PRO A 78 -14.71 9.24 11.63
N VAL A 79 -15.50 8.59 10.78
CA VAL A 79 -16.95 8.87 10.65
C VAL A 79 -17.75 7.86 11.49
N SER A 80 -17.30 6.61 11.59
CA SER A 80 -17.77 5.62 12.56
C SER A 80 -16.74 4.49 12.76
N GLY A 81 -16.60 4.00 13.98
CA GLY A 81 -15.81 2.78 14.27
C GLY A 81 -14.29 2.93 14.16
N MET A 82 -13.63 1.84 13.73
CA MET A 82 -12.18 1.62 13.72
C MET A 82 -11.53 1.92 12.35
N TYR A 83 -12.29 2.33 11.35
CA TYR A 83 -11.79 2.66 10.02
C TYR A 83 -11.82 4.17 9.76
N PHE A 84 -10.86 4.62 8.94
CA PHE A 84 -10.91 5.93 8.32
C PHE A 84 -11.89 5.90 7.15
N PRO A 85 -12.48 7.05 6.77
CA PRO A 85 -13.31 7.13 5.58
C PRO A 85 -12.56 6.80 4.28
N GLU A 86 -11.25 7.05 4.27
CA GLU A 86 -10.36 6.79 3.14
C GLU A 86 -9.05 6.22 3.67
N GLY A 87 -8.60 5.11 3.11
CA GLY A 87 -7.32 4.53 3.48
C GLY A 87 -6.14 5.15 2.73
N ARG A 88 -4.93 4.90 3.23
CA ARG A 88 -3.70 5.29 2.55
C ARG A 88 -2.64 4.22 2.67
N GLY A 89 -1.91 4.04 1.58
CA GLY A 89 -0.75 3.16 1.51
C GLY A 89 0.39 3.79 0.73
N ALA A 90 1.48 3.05 0.75
CA ALA A 90 2.76 3.41 0.22
C ALA A 90 3.38 2.12 -0.34
N VAL A 91 3.76 2.18 -1.61
CA VAL A 91 4.49 1.11 -2.28
C VAL A 91 5.76 1.64 -2.88
N GLY A 92 6.72 0.77 -3.14
CA GLY A 92 7.89 1.18 -3.86
C GLY A 92 9.05 0.22 -3.76
N ILE A 93 10.19 0.72 -4.21
CA ILE A 93 11.36 -0.10 -4.54
C ILE A 93 12.59 0.52 -3.91
N TYR A 94 13.43 -0.30 -3.27
CA TYR A 94 14.71 0.19 -2.76
C TYR A 94 15.61 0.63 -3.92
N SER A 95 16.40 1.67 -3.68
CA SER A 95 17.38 2.21 -4.63
C SER A 95 18.40 1.18 -5.13
N ASN A 96 18.71 0.16 -4.31
CA ASN A 96 19.59 -0.95 -4.68
C ASN A 96 18.88 -2.06 -5.48
N TYR A 97 17.58 -1.93 -5.73
CA TYR A 97 16.74 -2.86 -6.48
C TYR A 97 16.68 -4.30 -5.95
N GLU A 98 17.07 -4.54 -4.69
CA GLU A 98 17.04 -5.87 -4.10
C GLU A 98 15.69 -6.20 -3.46
N TYR A 99 14.97 -5.17 -3.00
CA TYR A 99 13.67 -5.35 -2.37
C TYR A 99 12.67 -4.29 -2.80
N ALA A 100 11.41 -4.68 -2.67
CA ALA A 100 10.25 -3.82 -2.75
C ALA A 100 9.47 -3.86 -1.43
N PHE A 101 8.57 -2.91 -1.24
CA PHE A 101 7.73 -2.84 -0.05
C PHE A 101 6.30 -2.42 -0.39
N VAL A 102 5.39 -2.88 0.46
CA VAL A 102 4.00 -2.44 0.50
C VAL A 102 3.70 -2.06 1.95
N SER A 103 3.00 -0.97 2.16
CA SER A 103 2.60 -0.50 3.48
C SER A 103 1.22 0.13 3.34
N PHE A 104 0.28 -0.21 4.21
CA PHE A 104 -1.05 0.40 4.18
C PHE A 104 -1.58 0.65 5.57
N GLN A 105 -2.51 1.60 5.66
CA GLN A 105 -3.27 1.91 6.85
C GLN A 105 -4.69 2.32 6.44
N VAL A 106 -5.69 1.64 7.02
CA VAL A 106 -7.12 1.90 6.80
C VAL A 106 -7.82 2.37 8.07
N GLY A 107 -7.09 2.44 9.19
CA GLY A 107 -7.61 2.92 10.47
C GLY A 107 -6.48 3.12 11.50
N PRO A 108 -6.79 3.68 12.67
CA PRO A 108 -5.80 3.94 13.71
C PRO A 108 -5.14 2.68 14.28
N ARG A 109 -5.75 1.50 14.12
CA ARG A 109 -5.23 0.20 14.58
C ARG A 109 -5.32 -0.89 13.51
N TYR A 110 -5.31 -0.46 12.25
CA TYR A 110 -5.38 -1.40 11.13
C TYR A 110 -4.43 -0.93 10.04
N GLY A 111 -3.20 -1.43 10.13
CA GLY A 111 -2.16 -1.21 9.15
C GLY A 111 -1.16 -2.35 9.15
N ARG A 112 -0.57 -2.60 7.99
CA ARG A 112 0.46 -3.63 7.80
C ARG A 112 1.51 -3.13 6.84
N GLY A 113 2.72 -3.64 7.02
CA GLY A 113 3.80 -3.48 6.06
C GLY A 113 4.46 -4.80 5.72
N PHE A 114 4.80 -4.94 4.45
CA PHE A 114 5.48 -6.08 3.88
C PHE A 114 6.72 -5.64 3.11
N ARG A 115 7.73 -6.51 3.12
CA ARG A 115 8.90 -6.44 2.26
C ARG A 115 8.90 -7.66 1.35
N TYR A 116 9.30 -7.46 0.10
CA TYR A 116 9.43 -8.51 -0.89
C TYR A 116 10.84 -8.49 -1.46
N ARG A 117 11.48 -9.65 -1.59
CA ARG A 117 12.72 -9.74 -2.39
C ARG A 117 12.38 -9.58 -3.87
N ILE A 118 13.16 -8.81 -4.62
CA ILE A 118 13.04 -8.74 -6.07
C ILE A 118 13.90 -9.85 -6.67
N ILE A 119 13.27 -10.69 -7.49
CA ILE A 119 13.93 -11.78 -8.21
C ILE A 119 14.12 -11.33 -9.66
N ASP A 120 15.35 -11.48 -10.15
CA ASP A 120 15.71 -11.22 -11.54
C ASP A 120 15.56 -12.50 -12.36
N GLU A 121 14.70 -12.46 -13.39
CA GLU A 121 14.43 -13.58 -14.30
C GLU A 121 14.93 -13.26 -15.72
N GLY A 122 15.94 -12.40 -15.84
CA GLY A 122 16.55 -12.00 -17.10
C GLY A 122 15.74 -10.90 -17.79
N GLU A 123 14.70 -11.28 -18.54
CA GLU A 123 13.85 -10.31 -19.28
C GLU A 123 12.82 -9.63 -18.38
N SER A 124 12.56 -10.18 -17.20
CA SER A 124 11.57 -9.65 -16.26
C SER A 124 12.07 -9.67 -14.81
N LYS A 125 11.37 -8.93 -13.97
CA LYS A 125 11.57 -8.93 -12.52
C LYS A 125 10.25 -9.20 -11.84
N ARG A 126 10.26 -10.03 -10.80
CA ARG A 126 9.07 -10.34 -10.02
C ARG A 126 9.31 -10.23 -8.52
N LEU A 127 8.22 -10.11 -7.78
CA LEU A 127 8.23 -10.21 -6.33
C LEU A 127 8.41 -11.68 -5.92
N GLY A 128 9.34 -11.89 -5.00
CA GLY A 128 9.67 -13.17 -4.40
C GLY A 128 9.07 -13.32 -3.01
N GLU A 129 9.86 -13.87 -2.10
CA GLU A 129 9.45 -14.11 -0.71
C GLU A 129 8.95 -12.84 -0.01
N GLN A 130 7.81 -12.97 0.67
CA GLN A 130 7.15 -11.94 1.45
C GLN A 130 7.59 -12.03 2.92
N GLU A 131 7.89 -10.88 3.51
CA GLU A 131 8.22 -10.72 4.92
C GLU A 131 7.36 -9.63 5.54
N LEU A 132 6.65 -9.96 6.63
CA LEU A 132 5.92 -8.99 7.43
C LEU A 132 6.92 -8.13 8.23
N ILE A 133 6.91 -6.82 8.00
CA ILE A 133 7.85 -5.89 8.65
C ILE A 133 7.23 -5.10 9.79
N TRP A 134 5.91 -4.86 9.78
CA TRP A 134 5.20 -4.20 10.88
C TRP A 134 3.68 -4.44 10.81
N VAL A 135 3.03 -4.31 11.96
CA VAL A 135 1.57 -4.29 12.14
C VAL A 135 1.19 -3.19 13.15
N SER A 136 0.00 -2.63 13.02
CA SER A 136 -0.61 -1.70 13.98
C SER A 136 -1.95 -2.21 14.47
#